data_AF-A0A9D3XWE8-F1
#
_entry.id   AF-A0A9D3XWE8-F1
#
_cell.length_a   1.000
_cell.length_b   1.000
_cell.length_c   1.000
_cell.angle_alpha   90.00
_cell.angle_beta   90.00
_cell.angle_gamma   90.00
#
_symmetry.space_group_name_H-M   'P 1'
#
loop_
_entity.id
_entity.type
_entity.pdbx_description
1 polymer ?
#
loop_
_entity_poly.entity_id
_entity_poly.type
_entity_poly.pdbx_seq_one_letter_code
_entity_poly.pdbx_strand_id
1 'polypeptide(L)'
;MFLSGVWILAVSVTVAVQEKNPLAPCLPGPQGPPGNNGVPGHNGHNGLNGEKGEKGLRGEPGSTGTRGPQGPPGKLGPMGPKGESGQPGPTGPQGRPGECSPRQKSAFAMKLAKNYPAPKQPIIFHQILYNDQQHFDKATGIFTCQIPGVYYFGYNVELYRNTTVIQLMKNRQAVIGSYQTTLNSYENMSGSTVLKLGKGDKVWLEVNQESNGATHTSYFLGYLIFEI
;
A
#
# COMPACT_ATOMS: atom_id res chain seq x y z
N MET A 1 38.64 -17.47 -42.79
CA MET A 1 37.44 -18.15 -42.27
C MET A 1 37.22 -17.61 -40.86
N PHE A 2 36.27 -16.68 -40.68
CA PHE A 2 36.05 -16.02 -39.39
C PHE A 2 35.20 -16.94 -38.50
N LEU A 3 35.74 -17.36 -37.37
CA LEU A 3 34.98 -18.02 -36.30
C LEU A 3 34.18 -16.93 -35.57
N SER A 4 32.89 -16.85 -35.87
CA SER A 4 31.94 -16.06 -35.07
C SER A 4 31.80 -16.70 -33.70
N GLY A 5 32.48 -16.15 -32.69
CA GLY A 5 32.27 -16.51 -31.29
C GLY A 5 30.87 -16.10 -30.87
N VAL A 6 30.03 -17.09 -30.54
CA VAL A 6 28.75 -16.87 -29.86
C VAL A 6 29.09 -16.53 -28.42
N TRP A 7 28.90 -15.28 -28.02
CA TRP A 7 29.03 -14.85 -26.64
C TRP A 7 27.76 -15.28 -25.88
N ILE A 8 27.85 -16.34 -25.08
CA ILE A 8 26.80 -16.71 -24.15
C ILE A 8 26.87 -15.72 -22.97
N LEU A 9 25.91 -14.80 -22.93
CA LEU A 9 25.70 -13.92 -21.78
C LEU A 9 25.20 -14.76 -20.59
N ALA A 10 26.09 -15.07 -19.66
CA ALA A 10 25.71 -15.63 -18.37
C ALA A 10 25.01 -14.54 -17.54
N VAL A 11 23.68 -14.54 -17.50
CA VAL A 11 22.91 -13.70 -16.58
C VAL A 11 22.97 -14.34 -15.20
N SER A 12 23.85 -13.83 -14.34
CA SER A 12 23.84 -14.20 -12.92
C SER A 12 22.69 -13.48 -12.23
N VAL A 13 21.69 -14.23 -11.76
CA VAL A 13 20.68 -13.71 -10.84
C VAL A 13 21.27 -13.78 -9.44
N THR A 14 21.89 -12.69 -8.99
CA THR A 14 22.33 -12.55 -7.59
C THR A 14 21.11 -12.21 -6.75
N VAL A 15 20.68 -13.16 -5.91
CA VAL A 15 19.68 -12.89 -4.87
C VAL A 15 20.37 -12.18 -3.71
N ALA A 16 20.39 -10.85 -3.74
CA ALA A 16 20.76 -10.06 -2.57
C ALA A 16 19.50 -9.88 -1.70
N VAL A 17 19.42 -10.61 -0.58
CA VAL A 17 18.43 -10.30 0.45
C VAL A 17 18.91 -9.04 1.17
N GLN A 18 18.36 -7.89 0.79
CA GLN A 18 18.64 -6.64 1.48
C GLN A 18 17.74 -6.55 2.72
N GLU A 19 18.25 -7.03 3.85
CA GLU A 19 17.63 -6.81 5.16
C GLU A 19 17.85 -5.34 5.56
N LYS A 20 16.99 -4.45 5.05
CA LYS A 20 16.64 -3.13 5.61
C LYS A 20 15.68 -2.46 4.65
N ASN A 21 14.40 -2.75 4.81
CA ASN A 21 13.38 -1.84 4.31
C ASN A 21 13.01 -0.94 5.50
N PRO A 22 13.45 0.33 5.57
CA PRO A 22 12.75 1.27 6.42
C PRO A 22 11.30 1.26 5.92
N LEU A 23 10.35 1.03 6.85
CA LEU A 23 8.92 1.06 6.58
C LEU A 23 8.64 2.21 5.60
N ALA A 24 8.06 1.89 4.43
CA ALA A 24 7.67 2.92 3.47
C ALA A 24 6.89 4.01 4.22
N PRO A 25 7.21 5.31 4.05
CA PRO A 25 6.57 6.37 4.81
C PRO A 25 5.05 6.29 4.60
N CYS A 26 4.31 6.20 5.72
CA CYS A 26 2.85 6.12 5.69
C CYS A 26 2.28 7.33 4.92
N LEU A 27 1.26 7.11 4.09
CA LEU A 27 0.56 8.21 3.42
C LEU A 27 -0.11 9.11 4.48
N PRO A 28 -0.09 10.46 4.31
CA PRO A 28 -0.85 11.35 5.17
C PRO A 28 -2.34 10.95 5.19
N GLY A 29 -2.95 10.94 6.38
CA GLY A 29 -4.39 10.73 6.51
C GLY A 29 -5.20 11.85 5.84
N PRO A 30 -6.49 11.65 5.56
CA PRO A 30 -7.35 12.69 4.99
C PRO A 30 -7.43 13.90 5.94
N GLN A 31 -7.65 15.08 5.36
CA GLN A 31 -7.93 16.30 6.13
C GLN A 31 -9.13 16.06 7.05
N GLY A 32 -9.02 16.49 8.32
CA GLY A 32 -10.14 16.42 9.27
C GLY A 32 -11.34 17.27 8.80
N PRO A 33 -12.55 17.01 9.33
CA PRO A 33 -13.73 17.80 8.98
C PRO A 33 -13.56 19.29 9.38
N PRO A 34 -14.29 20.21 8.73
CA PRO A 34 -14.33 21.61 9.14
C PRO A 34 -14.72 21.76 10.62
N GLY A 35 -14.19 22.80 11.28
CA GLY A 35 -14.56 23.13 12.66
C GLY A 35 -16.02 23.53 12.79
N ASN A 36 -16.56 23.48 14.02
CA ASN A 36 -17.93 23.88 14.31
C ASN A 36 -18.14 25.39 14.10
N ASN A 37 -19.37 25.80 13.81
CA ASN A 37 -19.76 27.21 13.75
C ASN A 37 -19.48 27.92 15.08
N GLY A 38 -19.03 29.17 15.01
CA GLY A 38 -18.84 30.04 16.18
C GLY A 38 -20.15 30.34 16.91
N VAL A 39 -20.06 30.75 18.18
CA VAL A 39 -21.23 31.15 18.97
C VAL A 39 -21.83 32.47 18.43
N PRO A 40 -23.16 32.65 18.45
CA PRO A 40 -23.79 33.92 18.09
C PRO A 40 -23.26 35.07 18.96
N GLY A 41 -23.14 36.27 18.35
CA GLY A 41 -22.74 37.48 19.08
C GLY A 41 -23.77 37.90 20.13
N HIS A 42 -23.33 38.70 21.10
CA HIS A 42 -24.22 39.25 22.13
C HIS A 42 -25.24 40.24 21.54
N ASN A 43 -26.43 40.29 22.14
CA ASN A 43 -27.44 41.28 21.77
C ASN A 43 -26.91 42.71 22.00
N GLY A 44 -27.30 43.64 21.12
CA GLY A 44 -26.97 45.06 21.27
C GLY A 44 -27.58 45.66 22.55
N HIS A 45 -26.94 46.71 23.07
CA HIS A 45 -27.47 47.43 24.23
C HIS A 45 -28.77 48.17 23.88
N ASN A 46 -29.66 48.33 24.85
CA ASN A 46 -30.88 49.12 24.70
C ASN A 46 -30.55 50.57 24.28
N GLY A 47 -31.38 51.15 23.42
CA GLY A 47 -31.25 52.55 23.01
C GLY A 47 -31.39 53.51 24.21
N LEU A 48 -30.74 54.66 24.13
CA LEU A 48 -30.87 55.72 25.13
C LEU A 48 -32.30 56.28 25.13
N ASN A 49 -32.80 56.68 26.30
CA ASN A 49 -34.09 57.36 26.42
C ASN A 49 -34.08 58.66 25.59
N GLY A 50 -35.18 58.93 24.89
CA GLY A 50 -35.33 60.14 24.09
C GLY A 50 -35.29 61.43 24.94
N GLU A 51 -34.79 62.51 24.34
CA GLU A 51 -34.76 63.82 24.98
C GLU A 51 -36.19 64.34 25.26
N LYS A 52 -36.36 65.04 26.39
CA LYS A 52 -37.63 65.66 26.76
C LYS A 52 -37.96 66.77 25.77
N GLY A 53 -39.17 66.76 25.22
CA GLY A 53 -39.63 67.77 24.27
C GLY A 53 -39.52 69.20 24.82
N GLU A 54 -39.22 70.15 23.93
CA GLU A 54 -39.08 71.56 24.28
C GLU A 54 -40.39 72.14 24.83
N LYS A 55 -40.26 73.09 25.76
CA LYS A 55 -41.42 73.76 26.37
C LYS A 55 -42.05 74.69 25.33
N GLY A 56 -43.35 74.55 25.08
CA GLY A 56 -44.08 75.40 24.14
C GLY A 56 -43.90 76.90 24.43
N LEU A 57 -43.79 77.69 23.36
CA LEU A 57 -43.62 79.14 23.43
C LEU A 57 -44.82 79.81 24.11
N ARG A 58 -44.55 80.89 24.88
CA ARG A 58 -45.58 81.69 25.55
C ARG A 58 -46.37 82.47 24.50
N GLY A 59 -47.71 82.34 24.52
CA GLY A 59 -48.59 83.09 23.60
C GLY A 59 -48.59 84.60 23.88
N GLU A 60 -48.72 85.39 22.82
CA GLU A 60 -48.91 86.85 22.87
C GLU A 60 -50.25 87.23 23.54
N PRO A 61 -50.39 88.37 24.24
CA PRO A 61 -51.61 88.70 24.98
C PRO A 61 -52.75 89.17 24.06
N GLY A 62 -53.88 88.44 24.07
CA GLY A 62 -55.14 88.82 23.42
C GLY A 62 -56.31 87.97 23.93
N SER A 63 -57.52 88.53 23.89
CA SER A 63 -58.75 88.09 24.58
C SER A 63 -59.02 86.57 24.64
N THR A 64 -59.45 86.12 25.81
CA THR A 64 -59.65 84.76 26.33
C THR A 64 -60.04 83.65 25.32
N GLY A 65 -59.11 82.71 25.11
CA GLY A 65 -59.28 81.34 24.58
C GLY A 65 -58.16 80.95 23.60
N THR A 66 -57.45 79.82 23.63
CA THR A 66 -57.47 78.54 24.36
C THR A 66 -56.02 78.17 24.78
N ARG A 67 -55.81 77.26 25.75
CA ARG A 67 -54.47 76.77 26.12
C ARG A 67 -53.78 76.18 24.88
N GLY A 68 -52.57 76.65 24.56
CA GLY A 68 -51.78 76.13 23.44
C GLY A 68 -51.65 74.61 23.49
N PRO A 69 -51.65 73.92 22.33
CA PRO A 69 -51.63 72.46 22.28
C PRO A 69 -50.41 71.90 23.02
N GLN A 70 -50.56 70.69 23.58
CA GLN A 70 -49.44 69.97 24.17
C GLN A 70 -48.33 69.81 23.12
N GLY A 71 -47.08 70.11 23.51
CA GLY A 71 -45.93 69.93 22.62
C GLY A 71 -45.86 68.48 22.13
N PRO A 72 -45.35 68.25 20.91
CA PRO A 72 -45.26 66.90 20.37
C PRO A 72 -44.39 66.00 21.26
N PRO A 73 -44.64 64.67 21.28
CA PRO A 73 -43.76 63.72 21.94
C PRO A 73 -42.30 63.90 21.50
N GLY A 74 -41.36 63.71 22.42
CA GLY A 74 -39.93 63.73 22.12
C GLY A 74 -39.57 62.70 21.05
N LYS A 75 -38.53 62.98 20.25
CA LYS A 75 -38.07 62.05 19.22
C LYS A 75 -37.58 60.75 19.87
N LEU A 76 -37.89 59.61 19.24
CA LEU A 76 -37.34 58.32 19.64
C LEU A 76 -35.81 58.39 19.59
N GLY A 77 -35.15 57.89 20.64
CA GLY A 77 -33.69 57.82 20.68
C GLY A 77 -33.11 56.97 19.54
N PRO A 78 -31.84 57.18 19.16
CA PRO A 78 -31.22 56.38 18.11
C PRO A 78 -31.17 54.90 18.50
N MET A 79 -31.30 54.03 17.49
CA MET A 79 -31.12 52.59 17.67
C MET A 79 -29.71 52.30 18.22
N GLY A 80 -29.62 51.39 19.19
CA GLY A 80 -28.34 50.96 19.75
C GLY A 80 -27.40 50.37 18.69
N PRO A 81 -26.08 50.38 18.92
CA PRO A 81 -25.13 49.79 17.99
C PRO A 81 -25.39 48.30 17.79
N LYS A 82 -25.14 47.81 16.57
CA LYS A 82 -25.20 46.37 16.25
C LYS A 82 -24.22 45.62 17.15
N GLY A 83 -24.64 44.47 17.67
CA GLY A 83 -23.77 43.58 18.47
C GLY A 83 -22.54 43.12 17.69
N GLU A 84 -21.47 42.80 18.41
CA GLU A 84 -20.22 42.32 17.82
C GLU A 84 -20.39 40.98 17.11
N SER A 85 -19.61 40.76 16.04
CA SER A 85 -19.54 39.46 15.37
C SER A 85 -19.00 38.39 16.33
N GLY A 86 -19.58 37.20 16.29
CA GLY A 86 -19.08 36.05 17.06
C GLY A 86 -17.65 35.67 16.68
N GLN A 87 -16.91 35.09 17.62
CA GLN A 87 -15.55 34.62 17.35
C GLN A 87 -15.55 33.41 16.39
N PRO A 88 -14.50 33.23 15.57
CA PRO A 88 -14.31 32.01 14.79
C PRO A 88 -14.34 30.77 15.69
N GLY A 89 -14.95 29.68 15.20
CA GLY A 89 -14.92 28.40 15.91
C GLY A 89 -13.51 27.83 16.03
N PRO A 90 -13.26 26.91 16.99
CA PRO A 90 -11.95 26.28 17.14
C PRO A 90 -11.59 25.45 15.90
N THR A 91 -10.29 25.33 15.64
CA THR A 91 -9.77 24.41 14.61
C THR A 91 -10.26 22.99 14.90
N GLY A 92 -10.70 22.28 13.86
CA GLY A 92 -11.12 20.88 13.99
C GLY A 92 -9.99 19.97 14.48
N PRO A 93 -10.32 18.80 15.05
CA PRO A 93 -9.29 17.85 15.50
C PRO A 93 -8.44 17.37 14.33
N GLN A 94 -7.16 17.09 14.62
CA GLN A 94 -6.27 16.46 13.64
C GLN A 94 -6.86 15.13 13.15
N GLY A 95 -6.77 14.88 11.84
CA GLY A 95 -7.17 13.60 11.25
C GLY A 95 -6.41 12.43 11.87
N ARG A 96 -7.03 11.25 11.91
CA ARG A 96 -6.35 10.04 12.40
C ARG A 96 -5.13 9.73 11.50
N PRO A 97 -4.03 9.19 12.07
CA PRO A 97 -2.94 8.66 11.26
C PRO A 97 -3.45 7.68 10.21
N GLY A 98 -2.90 7.72 9.00
CA GLY A 98 -3.21 6.75 7.95
C GLY A 98 -2.79 5.34 8.37
N GLU A 99 -3.59 4.32 8.04
CA GLU A 99 -3.23 2.93 8.30
C GLU A 99 -2.06 2.52 7.41
N CYS A 100 -0.97 2.11 8.06
CA CYS A 100 0.20 1.55 7.40
C CYS A 100 -0.07 0.05 7.18
N SER A 101 -0.82 -0.30 6.12
CA SER A 101 -1.00 -1.71 5.75
C SER A 101 0.33 -2.24 5.21
N PRO A 102 1.01 -3.18 5.90
CA PRO A 102 2.20 -3.80 5.33
C PRO A 102 1.80 -4.48 4.03
N ARG A 103 2.45 -4.13 2.90
CA ARG A 103 2.27 -4.86 1.63
C ARG A 103 2.43 -6.35 1.90
N GLN A 104 1.53 -7.20 1.41
CA GLN A 104 1.65 -8.62 1.66
C GLN A 104 2.92 -9.13 0.99
N LYS A 105 3.69 -9.92 1.72
CA LYS A 105 4.94 -10.52 1.24
C LYS A 105 4.73 -12.01 1.08
N SER A 106 5.19 -12.56 -0.03
CA SER A 106 5.33 -14.00 -0.21
C SER A 106 6.56 -14.25 -1.05
N ALA A 107 7.58 -14.83 -0.45
CA ALA A 107 8.78 -15.22 -1.17
C ALA A 107 9.41 -16.46 -0.53
N PHE A 108 10.14 -17.22 -1.33
CA PHE A 108 11.01 -18.29 -0.86
C PHE A 108 12.26 -18.36 -1.73
N ALA A 109 13.34 -18.86 -1.15
CA ALA A 109 14.57 -19.22 -1.82
C ALA A 109 15.15 -20.45 -1.12
N MET A 110 15.37 -21.51 -1.88
CA MET A 110 15.76 -22.80 -1.35
C MET A 110 16.97 -23.34 -2.12
N LYS A 111 17.84 -24.06 -1.42
CA LYS A 111 19.01 -24.73 -1.99
C LYS A 111 18.89 -26.25 -1.82
N LEU A 112 19.30 -26.97 -2.85
CA LEU A 112 19.35 -28.42 -2.82
C LEU A 112 20.49 -28.86 -1.89
N ALA A 113 20.31 -29.90 -1.08
CA ALA A 113 21.37 -30.38 -0.19
C ALA A 113 21.96 -31.73 -0.63
N LYS A 114 21.30 -32.44 -1.54
CA LYS A 114 21.66 -33.78 -1.99
C LYS A 114 21.71 -33.80 -3.51
N ASN A 115 22.73 -34.43 -4.07
CA ASN A 115 22.80 -34.67 -5.51
C ASN A 115 21.70 -35.65 -5.93
N TYR A 116 21.32 -35.59 -7.20
CA TYR A 116 20.45 -36.53 -7.90
C TYR A 116 19.10 -36.71 -7.18
N PRO A 117 18.26 -35.65 -7.12
CA PRO A 117 16.93 -35.76 -6.57
C PRO A 117 16.14 -36.87 -7.29
N ALA A 118 15.24 -37.51 -6.55
CA ALA A 118 14.50 -38.63 -7.07
C ALA A 118 13.59 -38.20 -8.25
N PRO A 119 13.53 -39.02 -9.31
CA PRO A 119 12.86 -38.66 -10.55
C PRO A 119 11.34 -38.77 -10.45
N LYS A 120 10.62 -38.07 -11.34
CA LYS A 120 9.15 -38.10 -11.49
C LYS A 120 8.39 -37.73 -10.21
N GLN A 121 9.01 -36.90 -9.36
CA GLN A 121 8.42 -36.35 -8.14
C GLN A 121 8.97 -34.95 -7.86
N PRO A 122 8.29 -34.14 -7.02
CA PRO A 122 8.81 -32.84 -6.62
C PRO A 122 10.21 -32.92 -6.02
N ILE A 123 11.09 -32.02 -6.44
CA ILE A 123 12.45 -31.90 -5.93
C ILE A 123 12.38 -31.33 -4.51
N ILE A 124 12.94 -32.06 -3.55
CA ILE A 124 12.98 -31.65 -2.14
C ILE A 124 14.23 -30.81 -1.89
N PHE A 125 14.02 -29.52 -1.62
CA PHE A 125 15.08 -28.60 -1.22
C PHE A 125 15.17 -28.52 0.31
N HIS A 126 16.33 -28.87 0.85
CA HIS A 126 16.48 -29.06 2.30
C HIS A 126 17.05 -27.82 3.00
N GLN A 127 17.84 -27.01 2.27
CA GLN A 127 18.47 -25.82 2.82
C GLN A 127 17.61 -24.58 2.51
N ILE A 128 17.16 -23.92 3.57
CA ILE A 128 16.37 -22.68 3.48
C ILE A 128 17.34 -21.50 3.36
N LEU A 129 17.22 -20.73 2.29
CA LEU A 129 17.88 -19.42 2.18
C LEU A 129 16.93 -18.30 2.61
N TYR A 130 15.65 -18.42 2.24
CA TYR A 130 14.57 -17.53 2.65
C TYR A 130 13.25 -18.31 2.62
N ASN A 131 12.44 -18.26 3.67
CA ASN A 131 11.09 -18.85 3.68
C ASN A 131 10.26 -18.36 4.88
N ASP A 132 10.31 -17.06 5.19
CA ASP A 132 9.73 -16.52 6.43
C ASP A 132 8.24 -16.82 6.59
N GLN A 133 7.47 -16.71 5.50
CA GLN A 133 6.02 -16.98 5.51
C GLN A 133 5.68 -18.47 5.41
N GLN A 134 6.68 -19.34 5.21
CA GLN A 134 6.50 -20.79 5.12
C GLN A 134 5.49 -21.23 4.03
N HIS A 135 5.37 -20.45 2.97
CA HIS A 135 4.54 -20.79 1.81
C HIS A 135 5.19 -21.88 0.93
N PHE A 136 6.50 -22.10 1.08
CA PHE A 136 7.20 -23.26 0.54
C PHE A 136 7.32 -24.35 1.60
N ASP A 137 6.78 -25.52 1.31
CA ASP A 137 6.91 -26.68 2.19
C ASP A 137 8.17 -27.48 1.84
N LYS A 138 9.16 -27.42 2.74
CA LYS A 138 10.44 -28.13 2.59
C LYS A 138 10.32 -29.65 2.62
N ALA A 139 9.26 -30.20 3.21
CA ALA A 139 9.07 -31.65 3.27
C ALA A 139 8.61 -32.21 1.92
N THR A 140 7.81 -31.43 1.19
CA THR A 140 7.23 -31.83 -0.10
C THR A 140 7.94 -31.21 -1.30
N GLY A 141 8.69 -30.11 -1.13
CA GLY A 141 9.31 -29.37 -2.23
C GLY A 141 8.33 -28.48 -3.00
N ILE A 142 7.17 -28.16 -2.41
CA ILE A 142 6.06 -27.49 -3.09
C ILE A 142 5.82 -26.11 -2.49
N PHE A 143 5.76 -25.10 -3.37
CA PHE A 143 5.20 -23.79 -3.04
C PHE A 143 3.67 -23.83 -3.15
N THR A 144 2.98 -23.35 -2.13
CA THR A 144 1.52 -23.18 -2.15
C THR A 144 1.17 -21.69 -2.05
N CYS A 145 0.49 -21.18 -3.07
CA CYS A 145 0.06 -19.79 -3.13
C CYS A 145 -0.95 -19.49 -2.02
N GLN A 146 -0.59 -18.61 -1.07
CA GLN A 146 -1.53 -18.11 -0.06
C GLN A 146 -2.17 -16.78 -0.45
N ILE A 147 -1.45 -15.99 -1.26
CA ILE A 147 -1.83 -14.64 -1.68
C ILE A 147 -2.02 -14.66 -3.21
N PRO A 148 -3.25 -14.54 -3.72
CA PRO A 148 -3.48 -14.42 -5.16
C PRO A 148 -2.68 -13.26 -5.75
N GLY A 149 -2.04 -13.50 -6.89
CA GLY A 149 -1.16 -12.50 -7.45
C GLY A 149 -0.39 -12.96 -8.68
N VAL A 150 0.52 -12.11 -9.11
CA VAL A 150 1.50 -12.43 -10.14
C VAL A 150 2.83 -12.68 -9.47
N TYR A 151 3.42 -13.84 -9.75
CA TYR A 151 4.63 -14.35 -9.12
C TYR A 151 5.74 -14.53 -10.14
N TYR A 152 6.97 -14.21 -9.75
CA TYR A 152 8.17 -14.63 -10.46
C TYR A 152 8.64 -15.97 -9.88
N PHE A 153 9.06 -16.89 -10.75
CA PHE A 153 9.78 -18.11 -10.37
C PHE A 153 11.05 -18.24 -11.18
N GLY A 154 12.13 -18.66 -10.52
CA GLY A 154 13.43 -18.86 -11.15
C GLY A 154 14.18 -20.02 -10.51
N TYR A 155 14.96 -20.73 -11.32
CA TYR A 155 15.84 -21.77 -10.84
C TYR A 155 17.18 -21.75 -11.57
N ASN A 156 18.19 -22.24 -10.87
CA ASN A 156 19.51 -22.52 -11.41
C ASN A 156 19.93 -23.89 -10.89
N VAL A 157 20.25 -24.80 -11.80
CA VAL A 157 20.59 -26.18 -11.52
C VAL A 157 21.97 -26.43 -12.08
N GLU A 158 22.92 -26.72 -11.20
CA GLU A 158 24.22 -27.24 -11.63
C GLU A 158 24.07 -28.73 -11.93
N LEU A 159 24.69 -29.14 -13.02
CA LEU A 159 24.59 -30.46 -13.60
C LEU A 159 25.96 -31.11 -13.65
N TYR A 160 26.03 -32.37 -13.24
CA TYR A 160 27.22 -33.21 -13.36
C TYR A 160 26.86 -34.59 -13.88
N ARG A 161 27.31 -34.90 -15.10
CA ARG A 161 27.03 -36.14 -15.85
C ARG A 161 25.52 -36.33 -16.11
N ASN A 162 25.20 -37.14 -17.13
CA ASN A 162 23.84 -37.45 -17.57
C ASN A 162 23.09 -36.33 -18.30
N THR A 163 22.04 -36.75 -19.01
CA THR A 163 20.97 -35.87 -19.47
C THR A 163 20.03 -35.58 -18.32
N THR A 164 19.70 -34.31 -18.14
CA THR A 164 18.78 -33.84 -17.10
C THR A 164 17.69 -33.01 -17.73
N VAL A 165 16.44 -33.31 -17.36
CA VAL A 165 15.26 -32.53 -17.75
C VAL A 165 14.59 -32.03 -16.49
N ILE A 166 14.60 -30.72 -16.28
CA ILE A 166 13.91 -30.05 -15.17
C ILE A 166 12.66 -29.39 -15.70
N GLN A 167 11.53 -29.62 -15.04
CA GLN A 167 10.27 -28.96 -15.35
C GLN A 167 9.78 -28.16 -14.16
N LEU A 168 9.34 -26.94 -14.43
CA LEU A 168 8.55 -26.16 -13.49
C LEU A 168 7.08 -26.50 -13.69
N MET A 169 6.44 -26.99 -12.64
CA MET A 169 5.08 -27.50 -12.66
C MET A 169 4.16 -26.49 -11.98
N LYS A 170 2.96 -26.27 -12.53
CA LYS A 170 1.83 -25.59 -11.88
C LYS A 170 0.64 -26.53 -11.88
N ASN A 171 0.10 -26.87 -10.70
CA ASN A 171 -1.10 -27.73 -10.57
C ASN A 171 -1.05 -29.00 -11.45
N ARG A 172 0.11 -29.68 -11.51
CA ARG A 172 0.39 -30.89 -12.31
C ARG A 172 0.56 -30.68 -13.82
N GLN A 173 0.61 -29.44 -14.30
CA GLN A 173 0.93 -29.11 -15.68
C GLN A 173 2.35 -28.53 -15.77
N ALA A 174 3.14 -29.00 -16.72
CA ALA A 174 4.43 -28.41 -17.01
C ALA A 174 4.25 -27.02 -17.64
N VAL A 175 4.86 -26.01 -17.03
CA VAL A 175 4.82 -24.62 -17.46
C VAL A 175 6.02 -24.30 -18.34
N ILE A 176 7.22 -24.60 -17.83
CA ILE A 176 8.48 -24.51 -18.56
C ILE A 176 9.30 -25.77 -18.31
N GLY A 177 10.03 -26.21 -19.33
CA GLY A 177 10.97 -27.32 -19.23
C GLY A 177 12.32 -26.89 -19.80
N SER A 178 13.39 -27.16 -19.05
CA SER A 178 14.77 -27.01 -19.51
C SER A 178 15.42 -28.38 -19.54
N TYR A 179 16.23 -28.63 -20.56
CA TYR A 179 17.01 -29.85 -20.67
C TYR A 179 18.46 -29.51 -20.99
N GLN A 180 19.37 -30.32 -20.47
CA GLN A 180 20.79 -30.22 -20.78
C GLN A 180 21.45 -31.59 -20.63
N THR A 181 22.40 -31.88 -21.52
CA THR A 181 23.22 -33.09 -21.46
C THR A 181 24.65 -32.71 -21.13
N THR A 182 25.22 -33.37 -20.13
CA THR A 182 26.58 -33.09 -19.67
C THR A 182 27.46 -34.34 -19.73
N LEU A 183 28.70 -34.18 -20.18
CA LEU A 183 29.69 -35.25 -20.29
C LEU A 183 30.95 -34.85 -19.51
N ASN A 184 31.10 -35.42 -18.31
CA ASN A 184 32.29 -35.22 -17.46
C ASN A 184 32.69 -33.76 -17.15
N SER A 185 31.79 -32.80 -17.36
CA SER A 185 31.93 -31.39 -16.97
C SER A 185 30.79 -30.97 -16.04
N TYR A 186 31.04 -29.89 -15.28
CA TYR A 186 29.99 -29.17 -14.58
C TYR A 186 29.40 -28.13 -15.51
N GLU A 187 28.09 -28.15 -15.69
CA GLU A 187 27.35 -27.16 -16.48
C GLU A 187 26.23 -26.56 -15.63
N ASN A 188 25.73 -25.39 -16.04
CA ASN A 188 24.57 -24.77 -15.40
C ASN A 188 23.38 -24.73 -16.35
N MET A 189 22.21 -25.03 -15.81
CA MET A 189 20.93 -24.91 -16.49
C MET A 189 20.00 -24.03 -15.66
N SER A 190 19.45 -22.98 -16.27
CA SER A 190 18.51 -22.09 -15.61
C SER A 190 17.18 -22.03 -16.35
N GLY A 191 16.17 -21.54 -15.65
CA GLY A 191 14.86 -21.27 -16.22
C GLY A 191 14.12 -20.29 -15.33
N SER A 192 13.31 -19.43 -15.93
CA SER A 192 12.46 -18.51 -15.18
C SER A 192 11.18 -18.20 -15.93
N THR A 193 10.14 -17.83 -15.19
CA THR A 193 8.85 -17.45 -15.77
C THR A 193 8.06 -16.60 -14.77
N VAL A 194 7.01 -15.94 -15.26
CA VAL A 194 6.06 -15.18 -14.47
C VAL A 194 4.69 -15.85 -14.57
N LEU A 195 4.06 -16.11 -13.42
CA LEU A 195 2.79 -16.83 -13.35
C LEU A 195 1.75 -16.07 -12.55
N LYS A 196 0.54 -16.00 -13.09
CA LYS A 196 -0.65 -15.63 -12.32
C LYS A 196 -1.11 -16.84 -11.51
N LEU A 197 -1.21 -16.68 -10.19
CA LEU A 197 -1.61 -17.72 -9.26
C LEU A 197 -2.86 -17.32 -8.49
N GLY A 198 -3.80 -18.26 -8.36
CA GLY A 198 -4.90 -18.18 -7.40
C GLY A 198 -4.49 -18.76 -6.04
N LYS A 199 -5.28 -18.47 -5.00
CA LYS A 199 -5.06 -19.07 -3.67
C LYS A 199 -5.20 -20.59 -3.76
N GLY A 200 -4.22 -21.32 -3.23
CA GLY A 200 -4.14 -22.77 -3.27
C GLY A 200 -3.42 -23.35 -4.48
N ASP A 201 -3.08 -22.55 -5.49
CA ASP A 201 -2.25 -23.00 -6.62
C ASP A 201 -0.89 -23.50 -6.11
N LYS A 202 -0.41 -24.61 -6.67
CA LYS A 202 0.83 -25.27 -6.29
C LYS A 202 1.87 -25.19 -7.39
N VAL A 203 3.11 -24.86 -7.02
CA VAL A 203 4.25 -24.75 -7.93
C VAL A 203 5.46 -25.52 -7.38
N TRP A 204 6.14 -26.30 -8.22
CA TRP A 204 7.34 -27.05 -7.84
C TRP A 204 8.26 -27.30 -9.04
N LEU A 205 9.48 -27.78 -8.76
CA LEU A 205 10.37 -28.34 -9.78
C LEU A 205 10.37 -29.85 -9.73
N GLU A 206 10.49 -30.49 -10.88
CA GLU A 206 10.51 -31.94 -11.03
C GLU A 206 11.58 -32.35 -12.05
N VAL A 207 12.23 -33.49 -11.79
CA VAL A 207 13.06 -34.17 -12.78
C VAL A 207 12.18 -35.12 -13.59
N ASN A 208 12.07 -34.92 -14.90
CA ASN A 208 11.17 -35.72 -15.76
C ASN A 208 11.83 -37.01 -16.33
N GLN A 209 13.12 -37.24 -16.09
CA GLN A 209 13.83 -38.45 -16.51
C GLN A 209 14.28 -39.28 -15.31
N GLU A 210 14.44 -40.59 -15.50
CA GLU A 210 14.86 -41.52 -14.44
C GLU A 210 16.27 -41.26 -13.95
N SER A 211 17.18 -40.92 -14.86
CA SER A 211 18.52 -40.44 -14.55
C SER A 211 18.55 -38.93 -14.61
N ASN A 212 19.35 -38.32 -13.74
CA ASN A 212 19.64 -36.90 -13.80
C ASN A 212 21.04 -36.60 -13.23
N GLY A 213 21.49 -35.37 -13.46
CA GLY A 213 22.79 -34.84 -13.10
C GLY A 213 22.72 -33.71 -12.06
N ALA A 214 21.54 -33.39 -11.52
CA ALA A 214 21.38 -32.21 -10.67
C ALA A 214 22.18 -32.34 -9.36
N THR A 215 22.96 -31.33 -9.00
CA THR A 215 23.85 -31.34 -7.83
C THR A 215 23.34 -30.44 -6.71
N HIS A 216 23.88 -30.64 -5.50
CA HIS A 216 23.58 -29.90 -4.27
C HIS A 216 23.93 -28.40 -4.30
N THR A 217 24.45 -27.87 -5.39
CA THR A 217 24.65 -26.42 -5.54
C THR A 217 23.46 -25.75 -6.23
N SER A 218 22.43 -26.49 -6.59
CA SER A 218 21.23 -26.01 -7.28
C SER A 218 20.28 -25.21 -6.37
N TYR A 219 19.58 -24.22 -6.93
CA TYR A 219 18.66 -23.31 -6.24
C TYR A 219 17.29 -23.20 -6.93
N PHE A 220 16.25 -22.97 -6.14
CA PHE A 220 14.91 -22.62 -6.60
C PHE A 220 14.34 -21.47 -5.77
N LEU A 221 13.78 -20.48 -6.43
CA LEU A 221 13.20 -19.30 -5.79
C LEU A 221 11.90 -18.86 -6.45
N GLY A 222 11.10 -18.13 -5.69
CA GLY A 222 9.95 -17.43 -6.21
C GLY A 222 9.44 -16.37 -5.26
N TYR A 223 8.82 -15.32 -5.81
CA TYR A 223 8.30 -14.21 -5.03
C TYR A 223 7.10 -13.53 -5.70
N LEU A 224 6.22 -12.96 -4.88
CA LEU A 224 5.10 -12.15 -5.29
C LEU A 224 5.59 -10.81 -5.86
N ILE A 225 5.15 -10.48 -7.07
CA ILE A 225 5.43 -9.18 -7.71
C ILE A 225 4.33 -8.18 -7.35
N PHE A 226 3.07 -8.57 -7.56
CA PHE A 226 1.90 -7.77 -7.19
C PHE A 226 0.66 -8.64 -6.94
N GLU A 227 -0.15 -8.19 -6.00
CA GLU A 227 -1.45 -8.77 -5.64
C GLU A 227 -2.49 -8.46 -6.73
N ILE A 228 -3.52 -9.31 -6.86
CA ILE A 228 -4.64 -9.16 -7.82
C ILE A 228 -6.01 -9.30 -7.16
#